data_AF-A0A419JHP7-F1
#
_entry.id   AF-A0A419JHP7-F1
#
_cell.length_a   1.000
_cell.length_b   1.000
_cell.length_c   1.000
_cell.angle_alpha   90.00
_cell.angle_beta   90.00
_cell.angle_gamma   90.00
#
_symmetry.space_group_name_H-M   'P 1'
#
loop_
_entity.id
_entity.type
_entity.pdbx_description
1 polymer ?
#
loop_
_entity_poly.entity_id
_entity_poly.type
_entity_poly.pdbx_seq_one_letter_code
_entity_poly.pdbx_strand_id
1 'polypeptide(L)' 'MKRRRTYTRNFKISVIREAVMGKTLAQVSRENEIHPSLVVKWKKEYFRDPENAFRGNGRAYKEQARM' A
#
# COMPACT_ATOMS: atom_id res chain seq x y z
N MET A 1 -20.13 -2.01 -13.87
CA MET A 1 -18.72 -2.24 -13.46
C MET A 1 -18.42 -1.46 -12.18
N LYS A 2 -18.05 -2.12 -11.08
CA LYS A 2 -17.69 -1.43 -9.82
C LYS A 2 -16.35 -0.71 -10.01
N ARG A 3 -16.31 0.63 -9.94
CA ARG A 3 -15.06 1.39 -10.06
C ARG A 3 -14.13 0.99 -8.92
N ARG A 4 -12.89 0.60 -9.26
CA ARG A 4 -11.86 0.31 -8.26
C ARG A 4 -11.42 1.63 -7.63
N ARG A 5 -11.52 1.73 -6.31
CA ARG A 5 -11.07 2.89 -5.54
C ARG A 5 -9.55 2.98 -5.65
N THR A 6 -9.05 4.12 -6.12
CA THR A 6 -7.61 4.39 -6.24
C THR A 6 -7.15 5.19 -5.04
N TYR A 7 -5.94 4.89 -4.56
CA TYR A 7 -5.32 5.58 -3.43
C TYR A 7 -3.98 6.13 -3.87
N THR A 8 -3.70 7.38 -3.52
CA THR A 8 -2.42 8.04 -3.82
C THR A 8 -1.28 7.45 -2.98
N ARG A 9 -0.03 7.62 -3.43
CA ARG A 9 1.15 7.15 -2.69
C ARG A 9 1.20 7.74 -1.28
N ASN A 10 0.99 9.05 -1.15
CA ASN A 10 1.02 9.75 0.13
C ASN A 10 -0.03 9.19 1.10
N PHE A 11 -1.24 8.88 0.61
CA PHE A 11 -2.27 8.26 1.43
C PHE A 11 -1.85 6.89 1.95
N LYS A 12 -1.34 6.01 1.07
CA LYS A 12 -0.86 4.68 1.47
C LYS A 12 0.27 4.75 2.50
N ILE A 13 1.19 5.70 2.34
CA ILE A 13 2.30 5.92 3.28
C ILE A 13 1.76 6.41 4.64
N SER A 14 0.80 7.34 4.66
CA SER A 14 0.18 7.81 5.90
C SER A 14 -0.43 6.65 6.68
N VAL A 15 -1.24 5.82 6.00
CA VAL A 15 -1.86 4.61 6.55
C VAL A 15 -0.83 3.64 7.14
N ILE A 16 0.30 3.42 6.44
CA ILE A 16 1.37 2.55 6.94
C ILE A 16 2.05 3.15 8.16
N ARG A 17 2.33 4.46 8.15
CA ARG A 17 2.94 5.17 9.28
C ARG A 17 2.07 5.04 10.53
N GLU A 18 0.77 5.26 10.42
CA GLU A 18 -0.16 5.06 11.53
C GLU A 18 -0.12 3.63 12.08
N ALA A 19 -0.08 2.62 11.19
CA ALA A 19 0.01 1.22 11.57
C ALA A 19 1.38 0.83 12.19
N VAL A 20 2.44 1.58 11.88
CA VAL A 20 3.78 1.39 12.47
C VAL A 20 3.91 2.14 13.80
N MET A 21 3.21 3.27 13.95
CA MET A 21 3.15 4.07 15.17
C MET A 21 2.36 3.40 16.31
N GLY A 22 1.87 2.18 16.11
CA GLY A 22 1.22 1.38 17.14
C GLY A 22 -0.30 1.28 17.00
N LYS A 23 -0.92 1.94 16.01
CA LYS A 23 -2.35 1.70 15.73
C LYS A 23 -2.54 0.30 15.17
N THR A 24 -3.60 -0.38 15.62
CA THR A 24 -3.96 -1.69 15.08
C THR A 24 -4.48 -1.57 13.66
N LEU A 25 -4.35 -2.65 12.87
CA LEU A 25 -4.90 -2.69 11.51
C LEU A 25 -6.40 -2.37 11.48
N ALA A 26 -7.15 -2.81 12.49
CA ALA A 26 -8.58 -2.58 12.61
C ALA A 26 -8.91 -1.10 12.84
N GLN A 27 -8.14 -0.39 13.67
CA GLN A 27 -8.29 1.05 13.91
C GLN A 27 -7.99 1.84 12.63
N VAL A 28 -6.81 1.60 12.03
CA VAL A 28 -6.39 2.28 10.79
C VAL A 28 -7.41 2.04 9.67
N SER A 29 -7.95 0.82 9.56
CA SER A 29 -8.97 0.47 8.57
C SER A 29 -10.27 1.24 8.75
N ARG A 30 -10.73 1.39 10.00
CA ARG A 30 -11.95 2.13 10.34
C ARG A 30 -11.77 3.62 10.11
N GLU A 31 -10.66 4.19 10.57
CA GLU A 31 -10.38 5.63 10.47
C GLU A 31 -10.19 6.09 9.01
N ASN A 32 -9.52 5.26 8.20
CA ASN A 32 -9.23 5.59 6.79
C ASN A 32 -10.24 5.00 5.79
N GLU A 33 -11.28 4.30 6.28
CA GLU A 33 -12.28 3.58 5.48
C GLU A 33 -11.66 2.67 4.40
N ILE A 34 -10.65 1.89 4.81
CA ILE A 34 -9.93 0.96 3.95
C ILE A 34 -10.02 -0.47 4.48
N HIS A 35 -9.92 -1.44 3.57
CA HIS A 35 -9.94 -2.83 3.98
C HIS A 35 -8.61 -3.21 4.67
N PRO A 36 -8.61 -3.93 5.80
CA PRO A 36 -7.39 -4.31 6.52
C PRO A 36 -6.39 -5.09 5.65
N SER A 37 -6.88 -5.92 4.72
CA SER A 37 -6.02 -6.63 3.76
C SER A 37 -5.22 -5.70 2.84
N LEU A 38 -5.72 -4.50 2.52
CA LEU A 38 -4.96 -3.50 1.76
C LEU A 38 -3.81 -2.94 2.60
N VAL A 39 -4.05 -2.68 3.88
CA VAL A 39 -3.03 -2.19 4.81
C VAL A 39 -1.89 -3.21 4.93
N VAL A 40 -2.21 -4.49 5.09
CA VAL A 40 -1.21 -5.57 5.12
C VAL A 40 -0.41 -5.62 3.81
N LYS A 41 -1.09 -5.54 2.67
CA LYS A 41 -0.43 -5.53 1.35
C LYS A 41 0.51 -4.34 1.19
N TRP A 42 0.07 -3.15 1.54
CA TRP A 42 0.88 -1.94 1.46
C TRP A 42 2.06 -2.01 2.42
N LYS A 43 1.84 -2.46 3.66
CA LYS A 43 2.91 -2.65 4.64
C LYS A 43 4.00 -3.57 4.08
N LYS A 44 3.61 -4.72 3.51
CA LYS A 44 4.56 -5.65 2.88
C LYS A 44 5.31 -5.03 1.70
N GLU A 45 4.62 -4.29 0.82
CA GLU A 45 5.24 -3.61 -0.31
C GLU A 45 6.23 -2.53 0.14
N TYR A 46 5.86 -1.73 1.15
CA TYR A 46 6.69 -0.68 1.73
C TYR A 46 7.92 -1.21 2.45
N PHE A 47 7.81 -2.29 3.24
CA PHE A 47 8.97 -2.88 3.91
C PHE A 47 9.89 -3.66 2.95
N ARG A 48 9.36 -4.12 1.82
CA ARG A 48 10.17 -4.77 0.78
C ARG A 48 11.03 -3.76 0.02
N ASP A 49 10.44 -2.63 -0.36
CA ASP A 49 11.13 -1.57 -1.08
C ASP A 49 10.44 -0.22 -0.84
N PRO A 50 10.83 0.54 0.19
CA PRO A 50 10.13 1.78 0.57
C PRO A 50 10.33 2.90 -0.45
N GLU A 51 11.49 2.95 -1.11
CA GLU A 51 11.84 3.96 -2.10
C GLU A 51 11.00 3.82 -3.38
N ASN A 52 10.76 2.57 -3.80
CA ASN A 52 9.99 2.22 -4.98
C ASN A 52 8.56 1.73 -4.66
N ALA A 53 8.12 1.77 -3.41
CA ALA A 53 6.73 1.43 -3.09
C ALA A 53 5.77 2.47 -3.69
N PHE A 54 4.68 1.97 -4.28
CA PHE A 54 3.55 2.77 -4.75
C PHE A 54 3.81 3.73 -5.95
N ARG A 55 4.80 3.49 -6.82
CA ARG A 55 5.15 4.33 -8.01
C ARG A 55 4.08 4.43 -9.13
N GLY A 56 2.82 4.11 -8.84
CA GLY A 56 1.74 4.11 -9.82
C GLY A 56 1.53 2.75 -10.50
N ASN A 57 0.29 2.52 -10.93
CA ASN A 57 -0.19 1.26 -11.49
C ASN A 57 0.64 0.80 -12.70
N GLY A 58 1.26 -0.38 -12.59
CA GLY A 58 1.40 -1.24 -13.76
C GLY A 58 2.65 -1.10 -14.63
N ARG A 59 3.78 -0.65 -14.08
CA ARG A 59 5.08 -1.14 -14.57
C ARG A 59 5.95 -1.54 -13.39
N ALA A 60 5.82 -2.81 -13.00
CA ALA A 60 7.04 -3.61 -12.86
C ALA A 60 7.87 -3.28 -14.12
N TYR A 61 9.05 -2.67 -14.02
CA TYR A 61 10.22 -3.38 -13.54
C TYR A 61 10.10 -4.88 -13.83
N LYS A 62 9.93 -5.21 -15.12
CA LYS A 62 10.52 -6.43 -15.68
C LYS A 62 12.02 -6.17 -15.75
N GLU A 63 12.72 -6.27 -14.62
CA GLU A 63 14.11 -6.68 -14.73
C GLU A 63 14.07 -8.21 -14.80
N GLN A 64 14.25 -8.69 -16.03
CA GLN A 64 14.48 -10.09 -16.40
C GLN A 64 13.24 -11.02 -16.44
N ALA A 65 12.55 -10.99 -17.59
CA ALA A 65 12.55 -12.24 -18.35
C ALA A 65 13.81 -12.19 -19.22
N ARG A 66 14.73 -13.08 -18.87
CA ARG A 66 16.07 -13.28 -19.40
C ARG A 66 15.96 -13.90 -20.79
N MET A 67 16.70 -13.33 -21.76
CA MET A 67 17.02 -13.86 -23.09
C MET A 67 15.88 -13.89 -24.12
#